data_AF-A0A8J4SE00-F1
#
_entry.id   AF-A0A8J4SE00-F1
#
_cell.length_a   1.000
_cell.length_b   1.000
_cell.length_c   1.000
_cell.angle_alpha   90.00
_cell.angle_beta   90.00
_cell.angle_gamma   90.00
#
_symmetry.space_group_name_H-M   'P 1'
#
loop_
_entity.id
_entity.type
_entity.pdbx_description
1 polymer ?
#
loop_
_entity_poly.entity_id
_entity_poly.type
_entity_poly.pdbx_seq_one_letter_code
_entity_poly.pdbx_strand_id
1 'polypeptide(L)'
;MQDLTLLGNQGVKYTFEYDPGILENFDNKHPYRDYFVKFNCPEFTSLCPITGQPDFATIYISYIPDVKMVESKSLKLYLFSFRNHGDFHEDCVNIIMNDLIKLMDPRYIEVWGKFTPRGGISIDPYTNYGKPGTNLVHLFNDSIQSVIPAIFPILKDSMHLTYTQIGWISFAINFTASIMQPVVGWFADKKPTPSILPIGMGFTFTGMLLLAFADSYMAVLISVIFVGLGSAAFHPEGSRVSHMASGPRRGLAQSIFQVGGNAGQSLAPLLTRWIFIPFGLFGAIGFTGIAAAGIAVQIYIARWYGRMLQSGGYLRRQAAARRTPNPALRKKIAAAITILILLVFVRSWYVASIGSFYAFNLKDTFNLSTEDAQIYIFLFLAAGALGTFFGGPLADRFGKRNMIFLSMAGAAPLALLLPYANLFWTAVLLSIIGFIMLSSFSVTVVYAQMLIPGKIGTVSGLITGLAFGMGGLGALVLGNWIDVFGVSPVMQMCSFLPLIGIFTFLLPSDKLLNRWAEENGSEE
;
A
#
# COMPACT_ATOMS: atom_id res chain seq x y z
N MET A 1 -28.61 22.80 -11.26
CA MET A 1 -28.62 24.17 -10.70
C MET A 1 -30.00 24.53 -10.12
N GLN A 2 -31.00 23.65 -10.12
CA GLN A 2 -32.37 23.97 -9.69
C GLN A 2 -32.55 24.14 -8.17
N ASP A 3 -31.52 23.84 -7.34
CA ASP A 3 -31.65 23.80 -5.87
C ASP A 3 -30.74 24.79 -5.10
N LEU A 4 -30.11 25.77 -5.76
CA LEU A 4 -29.25 26.76 -5.08
C LEU A 4 -30.08 28.00 -4.71
N THR A 5 -30.10 28.39 -3.43
CA THR A 5 -30.91 29.52 -2.94
C THR A 5 -30.08 30.78 -2.67
N LEU A 6 -28.77 30.63 -2.45
CA LEU A 6 -27.89 31.73 -2.06
C LEU A 6 -27.22 32.40 -3.27
N LEU A 7 -26.81 31.64 -4.28
CA LEU A 7 -26.12 32.16 -5.46
C LEU A 7 -27.02 33.13 -6.25
N GLY A 8 -26.53 34.36 -6.52
CA GLY A 8 -27.31 35.41 -7.22
C GLY A 8 -28.29 36.22 -6.35
N ASN A 9 -28.58 35.79 -5.12
CA ASN A 9 -29.46 36.52 -4.21
C ASN A 9 -28.76 37.74 -3.57
N GLN A 10 -29.34 38.94 -3.71
CA GLN A 10 -28.77 40.18 -3.15
C GLN A 10 -29.24 40.49 -1.70
N GLY A 11 -30.28 39.81 -1.20
CA GLY A 11 -30.84 40.00 0.15
C GLY A 11 -30.27 39.06 1.22
N VAL A 12 -29.14 38.39 0.95
CA VAL A 12 -28.57 37.40 1.87
C VAL A 12 -28.01 38.08 3.13
N LYS A 13 -28.46 37.65 4.30
CA LYS A 13 -27.95 38.11 5.60
C LYS A 13 -26.72 37.28 5.99
N TYR A 14 -25.69 37.96 6.50
CA TYR A 14 -24.54 37.30 7.12
C TYR A 14 -24.92 36.84 8.52
N THR A 15 -24.60 35.59 8.85
CA THR A 15 -24.59 35.09 10.22
C THR A 15 -23.16 35.20 10.75
N PHE A 16 -23.02 35.53 12.03
CA PHE A 16 -21.72 35.60 12.71
C PHE A 16 -21.58 34.56 13.82
N GLU A 17 -22.61 33.73 13.98
CA GLU A 17 -22.61 32.52 14.78
C GLU A 17 -22.41 31.33 13.85
N TYR A 18 -21.61 30.36 14.29
CA TYR A 18 -21.27 29.18 13.50
C TYR A 18 -22.54 28.46 13.02
N ASP A 19 -22.65 28.30 11.69
CA ASP A 19 -23.85 27.72 11.06
C ASP A 19 -23.47 26.86 9.83
N PRO A 20 -23.35 25.54 9.99
CA PRO A 20 -23.09 24.63 8.87
C PRO A 20 -24.30 24.43 7.95
N GLY A 21 -25.51 24.82 8.37
CA GLY A 21 -26.74 24.66 7.60
C GLY A 21 -26.81 25.58 6.37
N ILE A 22 -25.96 26.60 6.30
CA ILE A 22 -25.86 27.52 5.16
C ILE A 22 -25.18 26.87 3.96
N LEU A 23 -24.40 25.80 4.17
CA LEU A 23 -23.65 25.15 3.10
C LEU A 23 -24.58 24.51 2.05
N GLU A 24 -24.45 24.94 0.80
CA GLU A 24 -25.16 24.38 -0.34
C GLU A 24 -24.20 23.57 -1.21
N ASN A 25 -24.73 22.59 -1.92
CA ASN A 25 -23.98 21.82 -2.89
C ASN A 25 -24.68 21.79 -4.25
N PHE A 26 -23.89 21.54 -5.29
CA PHE A 26 -24.38 21.32 -6.64
C PHE A 26 -23.69 20.09 -7.24
N ASP A 27 -24.31 19.53 -8.28
CA ASP A 27 -23.75 18.37 -8.95
C ASP A 27 -22.49 18.74 -9.73
N ASN A 28 -21.43 17.99 -9.46
CA ASN A 28 -20.24 17.97 -10.28
C ASN A 28 -20.62 17.55 -11.71
N LYS A 29 -20.34 18.39 -12.71
CA LYS A 29 -20.57 18.07 -14.14
C LYS A 29 -19.48 17.17 -14.73
N HIS A 30 -18.37 17.01 -14.03
CA HIS A 30 -17.21 16.24 -14.44
C HIS A 30 -16.79 15.17 -13.39
N PRO A 31 -17.72 14.37 -12.83
CA PRO A 31 -17.44 13.39 -11.77
C PRO A 31 -16.54 12.25 -12.26
N TYR A 32 -16.34 12.15 -13.58
CA TYR A 32 -15.53 11.18 -14.27
C TYR A 32 -14.02 11.51 -14.30
N ARG A 33 -13.61 12.70 -13.84
CA ARG A 33 -12.21 13.16 -13.84
C ARG A 33 -11.83 13.61 -12.46
N ASP A 34 -10.69 13.15 -11.95
CA ASP A 34 -10.07 13.77 -10.79
C ASP A 34 -9.44 15.10 -11.22
N TYR A 35 -9.93 16.18 -10.65
CA TYR A 35 -9.35 17.51 -10.75
C TYR A 35 -9.40 18.16 -9.37
N PHE A 36 -8.42 19.01 -9.12
CA PHE A 36 -8.41 19.80 -7.90
C PHE A 36 -9.31 21.01 -8.06
N VAL A 37 -10.16 21.21 -7.07
CA VAL A 37 -10.75 22.49 -6.79
C VAL A 37 -10.02 23.05 -5.59
N LYS A 38 -9.46 24.25 -5.76
CA LYS A 38 -8.74 24.95 -4.71
C LYS A 38 -9.44 26.27 -4.39
N PHE A 39 -9.80 26.43 -3.14
CA PHE A 39 -10.27 27.70 -2.59
C PHE A 39 -9.17 28.31 -1.72
N ASN A 40 -8.90 29.59 -1.96
CA ASN A 40 -8.05 30.41 -1.13
C ASN A 40 -8.97 31.42 -0.43
N CYS A 41 -9.10 31.29 0.88
CA CYS A 41 -10.03 32.08 1.68
C CYS A 41 -9.22 32.96 2.66
N PRO A 42 -8.76 34.15 2.23
CA PRO A 42 -7.88 35.00 3.04
C PRO A 42 -8.58 35.79 4.15
N GLU A 43 -9.91 35.76 4.19
CA GLU A 43 -10.74 36.57 5.09
C GLU A 43 -11.28 35.78 6.29
N PHE A 44 -10.69 34.63 6.63
CA PHE A 44 -11.19 33.82 7.74
C PHE A 44 -10.85 34.45 9.08
N THR A 45 -11.84 34.47 9.97
CA THR A 45 -11.69 34.94 11.34
C THR A 45 -12.45 34.06 12.31
N SER A 46 -11.88 33.83 13.48
CA SER A 46 -12.55 33.21 14.64
C SER A 46 -12.18 33.97 15.93
N LEU A 47 -12.71 33.54 17.08
CA LEU A 47 -12.31 34.08 18.37
C LEU A 47 -11.48 33.05 19.13
N CYS A 48 -10.52 33.55 19.91
CA CYS A 48 -9.85 32.70 20.87
C CYS A 48 -10.80 32.36 22.03
N PRO A 49 -10.94 31.08 22.40
CA PRO A 49 -11.90 30.65 23.41
C PRO A 49 -11.58 31.18 24.81
N ILE A 50 -10.32 31.55 25.06
CA ILE A 50 -9.86 32.05 26.37
C ILE A 50 -9.95 33.57 26.46
N THR A 51 -9.43 34.30 25.46
CA THR A 51 -9.27 35.76 25.54
C THR A 51 -10.36 36.54 24.80
N GLY A 52 -11.15 35.88 23.96
CA GLY A 52 -12.12 36.54 23.07
C GLY A 52 -11.48 37.43 22.01
N GLN A 53 -10.15 37.43 21.88
CA GLN A 53 -9.46 38.19 20.84
C GLN A 53 -9.65 37.52 19.48
N PRO A 54 -9.79 38.32 18.40
CA PRO A 54 -9.96 37.79 17.06
C PRO A 54 -8.68 37.09 16.59
N ASP A 55 -8.88 35.94 15.97
CA ASP A 55 -7.91 35.19 15.20
C ASP A 55 -8.12 35.44 13.72
N PHE A 56 -7.05 35.68 13.00
CA PHE A 56 -7.07 35.87 11.55
C PHE A 56 -6.33 34.74 10.88
N ALA A 57 -6.89 34.20 9.79
CA ALA A 57 -6.23 33.16 9.02
C ALA A 57 -6.53 33.27 7.53
N THR A 58 -5.63 32.69 6.73
CA THR A 58 -5.98 32.25 5.39
C THR A 58 -6.29 30.76 5.42
N ILE A 59 -7.51 30.38 5.05
CA ILE A 59 -7.88 28.96 4.90
C ILE A 59 -7.68 28.55 3.45
N TYR A 60 -6.89 27.49 3.24
CA TYR A 60 -6.74 26.83 1.97
C TYR A 60 -7.52 25.52 1.99
N ILE A 61 -8.49 25.38 1.09
CA ILE A 61 -9.26 24.14 0.93
C ILE A 61 -8.92 23.59 -0.45
N SER A 62 -8.38 22.37 -0.50
CA SER A 62 -8.16 21.67 -1.76
C SER A 62 -8.88 20.34 -1.72
N TYR A 63 -9.73 20.05 -2.70
CA TYR A 63 -10.48 18.80 -2.72
C TYR A 63 -10.63 18.26 -4.14
N ILE A 64 -10.86 16.95 -4.20
CA ILE A 64 -11.26 16.24 -5.41
C ILE A 64 -12.74 15.89 -5.24
N PRO A 65 -13.65 16.56 -5.98
CA PRO A 65 -15.07 16.29 -5.86
C PRO A 65 -15.44 14.88 -6.33
N ASP A 66 -16.43 14.27 -5.69
CA ASP A 66 -17.09 13.06 -6.22
C ASP A 66 -18.32 13.49 -7.05
N VAL A 67 -19.53 13.27 -6.52
CA VAL A 67 -20.79 13.66 -7.17
C VAL A 67 -21.18 15.10 -6.84
N LYS A 68 -20.90 15.55 -5.61
CA LYS A 68 -21.29 16.87 -5.12
C LYS A 68 -20.07 17.80 -5.00
N MET A 69 -20.33 19.09 -5.21
CA MET A 69 -19.38 20.18 -5.03
C MET A 69 -20.01 21.23 -4.13
N VAL A 70 -19.22 21.82 -3.23
CA VAL A 70 -19.68 22.94 -2.41
C VAL A 70 -19.87 24.19 -3.27
N GLU A 71 -20.98 24.89 -3.06
CA GLU A 71 -21.25 26.16 -3.71
C GLU A 71 -20.41 27.28 -3.07
N SER A 72 -19.67 28.03 -3.89
CA SER A 72 -18.69 29.03 -3.46
C SER A 72 -19.23 30.16 -2.57
N LYS A 73 -20.46 30.65 -2.80
CA LYS A 73 -21.06 31.71 -1.98
C LYS A 73 -21.54 31.15 -0.65
N SER A 74 -22.15 29.98 -0.63
CA SER A 74 -22.51 29.25 0.60
C SER A 74 -21.26 28.98 1.45
N LEU A 75 -20.16 28.56 0.84
CA LEU A 75 -18.86 28.38 1.51
C LEU A 75 -18.34 29.69 2.11
N LYS A 76 -18.44 30.82 1.38
CA LYS A 76 -18.05 32.12 1.92
C LYS A 76 -18.87 32.48 3.16
N LEU A 77 -20.19 32.34 3.11
CA LEU A 77 -21.08 32.68 4.22
C LEU A 77 -20.84 31.77 5.42
N TYR A 78 -20.64 30.47 5.17
CA TYR A 78 -20.23 29.50 6.17
C TYR A 78 -18.91 29.89 6.85
N LEU A 79 -17.87 30.26 6.10
CA LEU A 79 -16.61 30.71 6.70
C LEU A 79 -16.76 32.03 7.49
N PHE A 80 -17.67 32.92 7.09
CA PHE A 80 -18.01 34.12 7.85
C PHE A 80 -18.73 33.83 9.16
N SER A 81 -19.46 32.72 9.23
CA SER A 81 -20.17 32.28 10.44
C SER A 81 -19.22 31.98 11.61
N PHE A 82 -17.94 31.71 11.34
CA PHE A 82 -16.92 31.51 12.38
C PHE A 82 -16.50 32.80 13.09
N ARG A 83 -16.90 33.98 12.62
CA ARG A 83 -16.34 35.27 13.07
C ARG A 83 -16.43 35.51 14.58
N ASN A 84 -17.53 35.09 15.21
CA ASN A 84 -17.69 35.14 16.67
C ASN A 84 -17.60 33.77 17.33
N HIS A 85 -17.20 32.73 16.59
CA HIS A 85 -17.05 31.38 17.11
C HIS A 85 -15.74 31.27 17.90
N GLY A 86 -15.85 30.93 19.18
CA GLY A 86 -14.71 30.77 20.08
C GLY A 86 -14.19 29.34 20.08
N ASP A 87 -13.06 29.08 19.41
CA ASP A 87 -12.45 27.74 19.38
C ASP A 87 -10.94 27.78 19.06
N PHE A 88 -10.23 26.69 19.31
CA PHE A 88 -8.81 26.56 18.96
C PHE A 88 -8.61 26.54 17.43
N HIS A 89 -7.40 26.89 16.99
CA HIS A 89 -7.05 26.97 15.56
C HIS A 89 -7.21 25.59 14.89
N GLU A 90 -6.77 24.55 15.58
CA GLU A 90 -6.85 23.15 15.16
C GLU A 90 -8.30 22.68 15.02
N ASP A 91 -9.16 23.04 15.97
CA ASP A 91 -10.57 22.64 16.00
C ASP A 91 -11.35 23.33 14.88
N CYS A 92 -11.14 24.64 14.67
CA CYS A 92 -11.72 25.37 13.53
C CYS A 92 -11.44 24.67 12.19
N VAL A 93 -10.18 24.25 11.98
CA VAL A 93 -9.75 23.59 10.73
C VAL A 93 -10.39 22.19 10.59
N ASN A 94 -10.52 21.43 11.67
CA ASN A 94 -11.18 20.12 11.65
C ASN A 94 -12.69 20.22 11.43
N ILE A 95 -13.37 21.18 12.05
CA ILE A 95 -14.81 21.44 11.84
C ILE A 95 -15.08 21.74 10.36
N ILE A 96 -14.31 22.66 9.77
CA ILE A 96 -14.41 22.99 8.34
C ILE A 96 -14.29 21.74 7.47
N MET A 97 -13.31 20.87 7.74
CA MET A 97 -13.16 19.64 6.97
C MET A 97 -14.37 18.71 7.15
N ASN A 98 -14.81 18.49 8.39
CA ASN A 98 -15.91 17.55 8.71
C ASN A 98 -17.24 17.95 8.06
N ASP A 99 -17.59 19.23 8.10
CA ASP A 99 -18.82 19.71 7.47
C ASP A 99 -18.78 19.61 5.95
N LEU A 100 -17.63 19.91 5.36
CA LEU A 100 -17.42 19.76 3.91
C LEU A 100 -17.44 18.30 3.47
N ILE A 101 -16.92 17.37 4.29
CA ILE A 101 -17.06 15.94 4.05
C ILE A 101 -18.52 15.54 4.10
N LYS A 102 -19.25 15.94 5.13
CA LYS A 102 -20.68 15.64 5.30
C LYS A 102 -21.53 16.18 4.15
N LEU A 103 -21.18 17.37 3.65
CA LEU A 103 -21.88 18.03 2.55
C LEU A 103 -21.61 17.35 1.20
N MET A 104 -20.36 16.99 0.92
CA MET A 104 -19.93 16.63 -0.44
C MET A 104 -19.63 15.14 -0.65
N ASP A 105 -19.35 14.37 0.40
CA ASP A 105 -18.71 13.04 0.34
C ASP A 105 -17.53 13.04 -0.67
N PRO A 106 -16.53 13.93 -0.51
CA PRO A 106 -15.46 14.10 -1.50
C PRO A 106 -14.54 12.87 -1.53
N ARG A 107 -13.88 12.65 -2.67
CA ARG A 107 -12.91 11.54 -2.79
C ARG A 107 -11.67 11.77 -1.94
N TYR A 108 -11.26 13.04 -1.90
CA TYR A 108 -10.16 13.56 -1.11
C TYR A 108 -10.46 15.01 -0.75
N ILE A 109 -10.12 15.42 0.47
CA ILE A 109 -10.12 16.82 0.89
C ILE A 109 -8.95 17.07 1.81
N GLU A 110 -8.35 18.25 1.69
CA GLU A 110 -7.39 18.80 2.64
C GLU A 110 -7.76 20.23 2.98
N VAL A 111 -7.59 20.59 4.25
CA VAL A 111 -7.82 21.92 4.78
C VAL A 111 -6.56 22.35 5.53
N TRP A 112 -6.04 23.52 5.17
CA TRP A 112 -4.89 24.13 5.81
C TRP A 112 -5.28 25.53 6.30
N GLY A 113 -5.25 25.74 7.61
CA GLY A 113 -5.41 27.07 8.20
C GLY A 113 -4.04 27.69 8.44
N LYS A 114 -3.75 28.82 7.82
CA LYS A 114 -2.53 29.59 8.07
C LYS A 114 -2.88 30.80 8.95
N PHE A 115 -2.75 30.64 10.27
CA PHE A 115 -3.15 31.68 11.23
C PHE A 115 -2.03 32.72 11.42
N THR A 116 -2.43 33.96 11.66
CA THR A 116 -1.48 35.02 12.00
C THR A 116 -0.83 34.75 13.36
N PRO A 117 0.48 35.01 13.51
CA PRO A 117 1.18 34.74 14.77
C PRO A 117 0.57 35.44 15.99
N ARG A 118 0.49 34.73 17.11
CA ARG A 118 0.23 35.30 18.44
C ARG A 118 1.49 35.19 19.29
N GLY A 119 1.91 36.29 19.91
CA GLY A 119 3.14 36.30 20.72
C GLY A 119 4.40 35.90 19.94
N GLY A 120 4.41 36.11 18.61
CA GLY A 120 5.52 35.72 17.73
C GLY A 120 5.49 34.27 17.23
N ILE A 121 4.48 33.48 17.59
CA ILE A 121 4.35 32.07 17.17
C ILE A 121 3.14 31.92 16.25
N SER A 122 3.34 31.39 15.05
CA SER A 122 2.26 30.99 14.13
C SER A 122 1.88 29.54 14.35
N ILE A 123 0.59 29.25 14.21
CA ILE A 123 0.03 27.90 14.25
C ILE A 123 -0.63 27.68 12.89
N ASP A 124 -0.22 26.62 12.21
CA ASP A 124 -0.61 26.34 10.82
C ASP A 124 -1.26 24.94 10.73
N PRO A 125 -2.47 24.71 11.29
CA PRO A 125 -3.08 23.38 11.33
C PRO A 125 -3.41 22.86 9.94
N TYR A 126 -3.03 21.62 9.65
CA TYR A 126 -3.33 20.91 8.41
C TYR A 126 -4.04 19.60 8.72
N THR A 127 -5.15 19.34 8.03
CA THR A 127 -5.89 18.09 8.13
C THR A 127 -6.28 17.60 6.74
N ASN A 128 -6.40 16.28 6.56
CA ASN A 128 -6.84 15.68 5.31
C ASN A 128 -7.69 14.43 5.51
N TYR A 129 -8.43 14.08 4.48
CA TYR A 129 -9.32 12.93 4.44
C TYR A 129 -9.33 12.30 3.04
N GLY A 130 -9.40 10.97 3.00
CA GLY A 130 -9.69 10.17 1.81
C GLY A 130 -10.66 9.05 2.15
N LYS A 131 -11.38 8.49 1.15
CA LYS A 131 -12.45 7.50 1.40
C LYS A 131 -11.98 6.31 2.26
N PRO A 132 -12.62 6.04 3.42
CA PRO A 132 -12.27 4.96 4.33
C PRO A 132 -12.40 3.56 3.70
N GLY A 133 -11.56 2.63 4.16
CA GLY A 133 -11.70 1.19 3.88
C GLY A 133 -10.77 0.61 2.81
N THR A 134 -10.12 1.42 1.98
CA THR A 134 -9.14 0.96 0.97
C THR A 134 -7.96 0.22 1.59
N ASN A 135 -7.49 0.66 2.77
CA ASN A 135 -6.37 0.03 3.48
C ASN A 135 -6.77 -1.25 4.23
N LEU A 136 -8.02 -1.32 4.73
CA LEU A 136 -8.52 -2.49 5.48
C LEU A 136 -8.63 -3.72 4.58
N VAL A 137 -8.99 -3.53 3.31
CA VAL A 137 -9.06 -4.64 2.36
C VAL A 137 -7.67 -5.22 2.07
N HIS A 138 -6.66 -4.35 1.91
CA HIS A 138 -5.29 -4.82 1.71
C HIS A 138 -4.76 -5.58 2.93
N LEU A 139 -5.07 -5.08 4.13
CA LEU A 139 -4.73 -5.74 5.38
C LEU A 139 -5.34 -7.14 5.45
N PHE A 140 -6.66 -7.28 5.23
CA PHE A 140 -7.31 -8.60 5.29
C PHE A 140 -6.76 -9.58 4.25
N ASN A 141 -6.56 -9.12 3.01
CA ASN A 141 -6.08 -9.98 1.93
C ASN A 141 -4.65 -10.48 2.20
N ASP A 142 -3.76 -9.62 2.67
CA ASP A 142 -2.36 -9.98 2.89
C ASP A 142 -2.15 -10.74 4.20
N SER A 143 -2.92 -10.43 5.25
CA SER A 143 -2.95 -11.25 6.46
C SER A 143 -3.26 -12.71 6.16
N ILE A 144 -4.27 -12.98 5.32
CA ILE A 144 -4.65 -14.36 4.99
C ILE A 144 -3.55 -15.08 4.18
N GLN A 145 -2.92 -14.40 3.23
CA GLN A 145 -1.86 -15.00 2.43
C GLN A 145 -0.60 -15.31 3.25
N SER A 146 -0.21 -14.40 4.13
CA SER A 146 1.04 -14.52 4.90
C SER A 146 0.98 -15.56 6.01
N VAL A 147 -0.22 -16.02 6.35
CA VAL A 147 -0.41 -17.18 7.23
C VAL A 147 0.22 -18.43 6.64
N ILE A 148 0.18 -18.62 5.32
CA ILE A 148 0.68 -19.84 4.68
C ILE A 148 2.16 -20.10 4.99
N PRO A 149 3.10 -19.15 4.76
CA PRO A 149 4.49 -19.34 5.20
C PRO A 149 4.63 -19.48 6.72
N ALA A 150 3.84 -18.74 7.50
CA ALA A 150 3.94 -18.77 8.95
C ALA A 150 3.59 -20.16 9.53
N ILE A 151 2.73 -20.93 8.87
CA ILE A 151 2.35 -22.29 9.28
C ILE A 151 3.24 -23.39 8.68
N PHE A 152 4.30 -23.06 7.94
CA PHE A 152 5.22 -24.06 7.39
C PHE A 152 5.80 -25.03 8.42
N PRO A 153 6.20 -24.60 9.63
CA PRO A 153 6.63 -25.55 10.66
C PRO A 153 5.54 -26.57 11.01
N ILE A 154 4.28 -26.13 11.09
CA ILE A 154 3.13 -26.98 11.44
C ILE A 154 2.83 -27.95 10.31
N LEU A 155 2.81 -27.49 9.05
CA LEU A 155 2.64 -28.33 7.87
C LEU A 155 3.74 -29.38 7.77
N LYS A 156 4.99 -28.98 8.00
CA LYS A 156 6.15 -29.86 7.94
C LYS A 156 6.06 -30.96 8.99
N ASP A 157 5.76 -30.59 10.24
CA ASP A 157 5.72 -31.53 11.36
C ASP A 157 4.49 -32.46 11.28
N SER A 158 3.31 -31.93 10.96
CA SER A 158 2.05 -32.70 10.90
C SER A 158 1.93 -33.64 9.69
N MET A 159 2.50 -33.27 8.54
CA MET A 159 2.42 -34.06 7.30
C MET A 159 3.76 -34.68 6.91
N HIS A 160 4.77 -34.58 7.77
CA HIS A 160 6.14 -35.08 7.55
C HIS A 160 6.78 -34.62 6.23
N LEU A 161 6.59 -33.35 5.89
CA LEU A 161 7.08 -32.80 4.61
C LEU A 161 8.60 -32.57 4.63
N THR A 162 9.19 -32.66 3.44
CA THR A 162 10.54 -32.17 3.13
C THR A 162 10.57 -30.64 2.99
N TYR A 163 11.73 -30.02 3.11
CA TYR A 163 11.84 -28.56 2.87
C TYR A 163 11.56 -28.21 1.41
N THR A 164 11.86 -29.10 0.47
CA THR A 164 11.48 -29.01 -0.93
C THR A 164 9.96 -28.95 -1.12
N GLN A 165 9.19 -29.80 -0.42
CA GLN A 165 7.73 -29.78 -0.48
C GLN A 165 7.15 -28.48 0.10
N ILE A 166 7.72 -27.96 1.19
CA ILE A 166 7.40 -26.63 1.72
C ILE A 166 7.71 -25.53 0.69
N GLY A 167 8.87 -25.63 0.04
CA GLY A 167 9.27 -24.75 -1.05
C GLY A 167 8.28 -24.76 -2.21
N TRP A 168 7.75 -25.92 -2.58
CA TRP A 168 6.68 -26.06 -3.59
C TRP A 168 5.35 -25.44 -3.17
N ILE A 169 4.97 -25.52 -1.88
CA ILE A 169 3.77 -24.83 -1.37
C ILE A 169 3.95 -23.32 -1.51
N SER A 170 5.11 -22.79 -1.09
CA SER A 170 5.45 -21.37 -1.25
C SER A 170 5.49 -20.95 -2.72
N PHE A 171 6.05 -21.79 -3.59
CA PHE A 171 6.06 -21.55 -5.02
C PHE A 171 4.65 -21.52 -5.60
N ALA A 172 3.79 -22.47 -5.27
CA ALA A 172 2.44 -22.57 -5.83
C ALA A 172 1.59 -21.31 -5.54
N ILE A 173 1.57 -20.83 -4.29
CA ILE A 173 0.83 -19.61 -3.93
C ILE A 173 1.40 -18.36 -4.61
N ASN A 174 2.73 -18.22 -4.63
CA ASN A 174 3.38 -17.04 -5.18
C ASN A 174 3.38 -17.03 -6.71
N PHE A 175 3.49 -18.19 -7.35
CA PHE A 175 3.45 -18.35 -8.80
C PHE A 175 2.05 -18.04 -9.33
N THR A 176 1.01 -18.59 -8.70
CA THR A 176 -0.38 -18.29 -9.04
C THR A 176 -0.72 -16.82 -8.80
N ALA A 177 -0.29 -16.26 -7.66
CA ALA A 177 -0.40 -14.83 -7.41
C ALA A 177 0.33 -13.99 -8.49
N SER A 178 1.58 -14.34 -8.82
CA SER A 178 2.45 -13.57 -9.70
C SER A 178 2.00 -13.55 -11.16
N ILE A 179 1.72 -14.72 -11.75
CA ILE A 179 1.41 -14.83 -13.18
C ILE A 179 0.01 -14.33 -13.49
N MET A 180 -0.93 -14.55 -12.58
CA MET A 180 -2.30 -14.13 -12.81
C MET A 180 -2.49 -12.62 -12.61
N GLN A 181 -1.64 -11.93 -11.84
CA GLN A 181 -1.72 -10.47 -11.65
C GLN A 181 -1.62 -9.68 -12.98
N PRO A 182 -0.64 -9.89 -13.87
CA PRO A 182 -0.60 -9.24 -15.19
C PRO A 182 -1.81 -9.59 -16.07
N VAL A 183 -2.28 -10.84 -16.03
CA VAL A 183 -3.42 -11.30 -16.83
C VAL A 183 -4.71 -10.61 -16.38
N VAL A 184 -4.97 -10.62 -15.07
CA VAL A 184 -6.11 -9.91 -14.47
C VAL A 184 -5.97 -8.42 -14.70
N GLY A 185 -4.79 -7.83 -14.53
CA GLY A 185 -4.52 -6.41 -14.79
C GLY A 185 -4.81 -6.00 -16.23
N TRP A 186 -4.38 -6.80 -17.21
CA TRP A 186 -4.68 -6.57 -18.63
C TRP A 186 -6.17 -6.68 -18.94
N PHE A 187 -6.85 -7.69 -18.38
CA PHE A 187 -8.29 -7.85 -18.52
C PHE A 187 -9.05 -6.66 -17.90
N ALA A 188 -8.67 -6.29 -16.67
CA ALA A 188 -9.17 -5.15 -15.92
C ALA A 188 -8.95 -3.82 -16.63
N ASP A 189 -7.82 -3.63 -17.33
CA ASP A 189 -7.53 -2.43 -18.14
C ASP A 189 -8.46 -2.34 -19.36
N LYS A 190 -8.80 -3.48 -20.00
CA LYS A 190 -9.74 -3.51 -21.13
C LYS A 190 -11.20 -3.37 -20.71
N LYS A 191 -11.57 -4.06 -19.63
CA LYS A 191 -12.93 -4.12 -19.10
C LYS A 191 -12.87 -3.98 -17.58
N PRO A 192 -12.90 -2.73 -17.09
CA PRO A 192 -12.89 -2.46 -15.66
C PRO A 192 -14.07 -3.17 -14.99
N THR A 193 -13.79 -4.12 -14.09
CA THR A 193 -14.80 -5.04 -13.55
C THR A 193 -14.73 -5.04 -12.03
N PRO A 194 -15.47 -4.13 -11.35
CA PRO A 194 -15.42 -3.98 -9.89
C PRO A 194 -15.68 -5.26 -9.11
N SER A 195 -16.51 -6.16 -9.64
CA SER A 195 -16.84 -7.43 -9.01
C SER A 195 -15.66 -8.41 -8.92
N ILE A 196 -14.56 -8.19 -9.65
CA ILE A 196 -13.34 -9.01 -9.52
C ILE A 196 -12.80 -8.98 -8.11
N LEU A 197 -12.91 -7.85 -7.39
CA LEU A 197 -12.46 -7.73 -6.01
C LEU A 197 -13.13 -8.82 -5.14
N PRO A 198 -14.45 -8.77 -4.86
CA PRO A 198 -15.09 -9.75 -4.00
C PRO A 198 -15.03 -11.19 -4.55
N ILE A 199 -14.97 -11.37 -5.87
CA ILE A 199 -14.76 -12.71 -6.47
C ILE A 199 -13.37 -13.25 -6.10
N GLY A 200 -12.33 -12.42 -6.18
CA GLY A 200 -10.98 -12.74 -5.74
C GLY A 200 -10.95 -13.18 -4.28
N MET A 201 -11.58 -12.40 -3.40
CA MET A 201 -11.68 -12.78 -1.99
C MET A 201 -12.49 -14.06 -1.76
N GLY A 202 -13.43 -14.40 -2.64
CA GLY A 202 -14.11 -15.70 -2.66
C GLY A 202 -13.18 -16.88 -2.95
N PHE A 203 -12.19 -16.71 -3.85
CA PHE A 203 -11.13 -17.72 -4.04
C PHE A 203 -10.28 -17.88 -2.77
N THR A 204 -9.90 -16.77 -2.13
CA THR A 204 -9.18 -16.80 -0.84
C THR A 204 -9.99 -17.50 0.26
N PHE A 205 -11.29 -17.19 0.38
CA PHE A 205 -12.20 -17.86 1.31
C PHE A 205 -12.21 -19.37 1.07
N THR A 206 -12.38 -19.78 -0.19
CA THR A 206 -12.42 -21.19 -0.58
C THR A 206 -11.09 -21.87 -0.27
N GLY A 207 -9.96 -21.22 -0.57
CA GLY A 207 -8.63 -21.73 -0.28
C GLY A 207 -8.39 -21.95 1.22
N MET A 208 -8.80 -21.01 2.07
CA MET A 208 -8.69 -21.17 3.54
C MET A 208 -9.63 -22.24 4.08
N LEU A 209 -10.83 -22.36 3.51
CA LEU A 209 -11.76 -23.42 3.88
C LEU A 209 -11.20 -24.80 3.52
N LEU A 210 -10.67 -24.96 2.32
CA LEU A 210 -10.01 -26.21 1.89
C LEU A 210 -8.80 -26.52 2.77
N LEU A 211 -8.00 -25.51 3.12
CA LEU A 211 -6.83 -25.67 3.98
C LEU A 211 -7.21 -26.17 5.38
N ALA A 212 -8.33 -25.70 5.93
CA ALA A 212 -8.80 -26.08 7.26
C ALA A 212 -9.08 -27.59 7.39
N PHE A 213 -9.40 -28.24 6.27
CA PHE A 213 -9.70 -29.67 6.20
C PHE A 213 -8.70 -30.45 5.35
N ALA A 214 -7.54 -29.86 5.04
CA ALA A 214 -6.53 -30.52 4.21
C ALA A 214 -5.86 -31.67 4.98
N ASP A 215 -6.02 -32.88 4.47
CA ASP A 215 -5.46 -34.12 5.02
C ASP A 215 -4.28 -34.67 4.21
N SER A 216 -3.98 -34.05 3.06
CA SER A 216 -2.94 -34.50 2.13
C SER A 216 -2.17 -33.33 1.54
N TYR A 217 -0.92 -33.59 1.15
CA TYR A 217 -0.04 -32.60 0.52
C TYR A 217 -0.67 -31.97 -0.73
N MET A 218 -1.40 -32.75 -1.54
CA MET A 218 -2.12 -32.25 -2.72
C MET A 218 -3.27 -31.32 -2.33
N ALA A 219 -4.02 -31.64 -1.27
CA ALA A 219 -5.08 -30.76 -0.77
C ALA A 219 -4.52 -29.41 -0.30
N VAL A 220 -3.35 -29.40 0.36
CA VAL A 220 -2.64 -28.16 0.72
C VAL A 220 -2.25 -27.37 -0.53
N LEU A 221 -1.65 -28.01 -1.54
CA LEU A 221 -1.29 -27.33 -2.79
C LEU A 221 -2.50 -26.69 -3.49
N ILE A 222 -3.60 -27.42 -3.61
CA ILE A 222 -4.85 -26.89 -4.19
C ILE A 222 -5.34 -25.70 -3.37
N SER A 223 -5.37 -25.82 -2.05
CA SER A 223 -5.81 -24.76 -1.14
C SER A 223 -5.01 -23.47 -1.33
N VAL A 224 -3.67 -23.56 -1.39
CA VAL A 224 -2.82 -22.38 -1.53
C VAL A 224 -2.84 -21.79 -2.95
N ILE A 225 -3.15 -22.60 -3.97
CA ILE A 225 -3.44 -22.12 -5.33
C ILE A 225 -4.69 -21.25 -5.33
N PHE A 226 -5.76 -21.67 -4.64
CA PHE A 226 -6.97 -20.85 -4.48
C PHE A 226 -6.68 -19.53 -3.76
N VAL A 227 -5.88 -19.56 -2.69
CA VAL A 227 -5.42 -18.33 -2.01
C VAL A 227 -4.62 -17.42 -2.95
N GLY A 228 -3.72 -17.99 -3.75
CA GLY A 228 -2.92 -17.24 -4.74
C GLY A 228 -3.76 -16.63 -5.87
N LEU A 229 -4.81 -17.32 -6.33
CA LEU A 229 -5.77 -16.77 -7.29
C LEU A 229 -6.54 -15.57 -6.73
N GLY A 230 -6.96 -15.65 -5.46
CA GLY A 230 -7.63 -14.54 -4.79
C GLY A 230 -6.73 -13.31 -4.66
N SER A 231 -5.49 -13.53 -4.26
CA SER A 231 -4.44 -12.50 -4.25
C SER A 231 -4.22 -11.86 -5.62
N ALA A 232 -4.21 -12.67 -6.68
CA ALA A 232 -3.97 -12.18 -8.02
C ALA A 232 -5.09 -11.28 -8.54
N ALA A 233 -6.33 -11.58 -8.16
CA ALA A 233 -7.48 -10.75 -8.45
C ALA A 233 -7.46 -9.42 -7.69
N PHE A 234 -6.97 -9.43 -6.45
CA PHE A 234 -6.98 -8.26 -5.57
C PHE A 234 -5.95 -7.19 -5.97
N HIS A 235 -4.67 -7.53 -6.13
CA HIS A 235 -3.59 -6.53 -6.21
C HIS A 235 -3.71 -5.53 -7.39
N PRO A 236 -4.02 -5.94 -8.63
CA PRO A 236 -4.12 -5.00 -9.75
C PRO A 236 -5.28 -4.01 -9.59
N GLU A 237 -6.45 -4.47 -9.16
CA GLU A 237 -7.63 -3.63 -8.95
C GLU A 237 -7.53 -2.82 -7.65
N GLY A 238 -6.98 -3.39 -6.57
CA GLY A 238 -6.73 -2.70 -5.31
C GLY A 238 -5.74 -1.54 -5.48
N SER A 239 -4.65 -1.76 -6.21
CA SER A 239 -3.70 -0.69 -6.54
C SER A 239 -4.34 0.39 -7.42
N ARG A 240 -5.21 0.02 -8.37
CA ARG A 240 -5.98 0.98 -9.18
C ARG A 240 -6.93 1.81 -8.32
N VAL A 241 -7.71 1.18 -7.45
CA VAL A 241 -8.61 1.84 -6.52
C VAL A 241 -7.84 2.81 -5.61
N SER A 242 -6.70 2.37 -5.07
CA SER A 242 -5.81 3.21 -4.26
C SER A 242 -5.30 4.40 -5.07
N HIS A 243 -4.76 4.17 -6.27
CA HIS A 243 -4.29 5.22 -7.18
C HIS A 243 -5.39 6.24 -7.50
N MET A 244 -6.62 5.80 -7.71
CA MET A 244 -7.77 6.67 -7.96
C MET A 244 -8.18 7.48 -6.71
N ALA A 245 -7.97 6.94 -5.52
CA ALA A 245 -8.19 7.65 -4.25
C ALA A 245 -7.01 8.59 -3.85
N SER A 246 -5.86 8.48 -4.53
CA SER A 246 -4.56 9.05 -4.09
C SER A 246 -4.34 10.55 -4.38
N GLY A 247 -5.08 11.15 -5.32
CA GLY A 247 -4.82 12.52 -5.76
C GLY A 247 -3.36 12.77 -6.23
N PRO A 248 -2.67 13.83 -5.77
CA PRO A 248 -1.35 14.25 -6.26
C PRO A 248 -0.21 13.61 -5.47
N ARG A 249 -0.45 13.13 -4.24
CA ARG A 249 0.55 12.53 -3.36
C ARG A 249 0.65 11.02 -3.56
N ARG A 250 0.96 10.61 -4.80
CA ARG A 250 0.95 9.20 -5.23
C ARG A 250 1.91 8.31 -4.45
N GLY A 251 3.12 8.79 -4.12
CA GLY A 251 4.10 8.02 -3.33
C GLY A 251 3.61 7.72 -1.92
N LEU A 252 3.01 8.71 -1.25
CA LEU A 252 2.41 8.57 0.08
C LEU A 252 1.19 7.65 0.06
N ALA A 253 0.30 7.80 -0.92
CA ALA A 253 -0.88 6.94 -1.01
C ALA A 253 -0.49 5.47 -1.32
N GLN A 254 0.52 5.28 -2.17
CA GLN A 254 1.08 3.96 -2.46
C GLN A 254 1.80 3.36 -1.25
N SER A 255 2.49 4.16 -0.42
CA SER A 255 3.09 3.66 0.83
C SER A 255 2.01 3.33 1.87
N ILE A 256 0.99 4.17 2.07
CA ILE A 256 -0.15 3.89 2.96
C ILE A 256 -0.87 2.60 2.57
N PHE A 257 -1.14 2.41 1.28
CA PHE A 257 -1.76 1.19 0.76
C PHE A 257 -0.93 -0.06 1.07
N GLN A 258 0.38 -0.02 0.81
CA GLN A 258 1.29 -1.14 1.07
C GLN A 258 1.55 -1.40 2.55
N VAL A 259 1.43 -0.38 3.40
CA VAL A 259 1.56 -0.54 4.85
C VAL A 259 0.40 -1.37 5.39
N GLY A 260 -0.81 -1.20 4.87
CA GLY A 260 -1.93 -2.10 5.20
C GLY A 260 -1.59 -3.57 4.91
N GLY A 261 -1.05 -3.84 3.72
CA GLY A 261 -0.56 -5.17 3.33
C GLY A 261 0.53 -5.70 4.27
N ASN A 262 1.65 -5.00 4.38
CA ASN A 262 2.81 -5.43 5.19
C ASN A 262 2.50 -5.53 6.68
N ALA A 263 1.62 -4.68 7.22
CA ALA A 263 1.10 -4.84 8.58
C ALA A 263 0.33 -6.15 8.68
N GLY A 264 -0.55 -6.45 7.71
CA GLY A 264 -1.24 -7.72 7.63
C GLY A 264 -0.29 -8.92 7.60
N GLN A 265 0.79 -8.85 6.81
CA GLN A 265 1.83 -9.89 6.75
C GLN A 265 2.55 -10.07 8.08
N SER A 266 2.88 -8.97 8.76
CA SER A 266 3.55 -9.00 10.06
C SER A 266 2.70 -9.68 11.13
N LEU A 267 1.38 -9.55 11.09
CA LEU A 267 0.51 -10.19 12.08
C LEU A 267 0.45 -11.72 11.91
N ALA A 268 0.77 -12.26 10.73
CA ALA A 268 0.63 -13.69 10.46
C ALA A 268 1.42 -14.60 11.42
N PRO A 269 2.71 -14.35 11.75
CA PRO A 269 3.41 -15.09 12.82
C PRO A 269 2.70 -15.12 14.18
N LEU A 270 2.10 -14.00 14.61
CA LEU A 270 1.35 -13.94 15.88
C LEU A 270 0.03 -14.71 15.79
N LEU A 271 -0.65 -14.62 14.65
CA LEU A 271 -1.85 -15.41 14.40
C LEU A 271 -1.54 -16.92 14.34
N THR A 272 -0.39 -17.31 13.79
CA THR A 272 0.10 -18.70 13.87
C THR A 272 0.24 -19.14 15.31
N ARG A 273 0.87 -18.30 16.16
CA ARG A 273 1.02 -18.58 17.59
C ARG A 273 -0.32 -18.80 18.29
N TRP A 274 -1.30 -17.92 18.08
CA TRP A 274 -2.57 -17.97 18.81
C TRP A 274 -3.63 -18.89 18.19
N ILE A 275 -3.52 -19.22 16.91
CA ILE A 275 -4.55 -19.98 16.18
C ILE A 275 -4.01 -21.32 15.72
N PHE A 276 -2.92 -21.36 14.95
CA PHE A 276 -2.50 -22.59 14.30
C PHE A 276 -1.73 -23.54 15.21
N ILE A 277 -0.96 -23.03 16.18
CA ILE A 277 -0.32 -23.90 17.18
C ILE A 277 -1.36 -24.67 18.01
N PRO A 278 -2.43 -24.05 18.57
CA PRO A 278 -3.43 -24.79 19.34
C PRO A 278 -4.40 -25.61 18.48
N PHE A 279 -4.79 -25.13 17.30
CA PHE A 279 -5.85 -25.76 16.49
C PHE A 279 -5.35 -26.51 15.24
N GLY A 280 -4.03 -26.54 15.01
CA GLY A 280 -3.46 -27.13 13.80
C GLY A 280 -3.97 -26.46 12.52
N LEU A 281 -4.11 -27.23 11.45
CA LEU A 281 -4.64 -26.73 10.18
C LEU A 281 -6.09 -26.25 10.27
N PHE A 282 -6.90 -26.85 11.14
CA PHE A 282 -8.28 -26.44 11.35
C PHE A 282 -8.39 -24.97 11.79
N GLY A 283 -7.34 -24.40 12.38
CA GLY A 283 -7.23 -22.97 12.66
C GLY A 283 -7.47 -22.06 11.43
N ALA A 284 -7.21 -22.54 10.21
CA ALA A 284 -7.53 -21.84 8.97
C ALA A 284 -9.02 -21.49 8.83
N ILE A 285 -9.92 -22.22 9.49
CA ILE A 285 -11.36 -21.94 9.46
C ILE A 285 -11.68 -20.54 9.98
N GLY A 286 -10.94 -20.04 10.98
CA GLY A 286 -11.13 -18.68 11.51
C GLY A 286 -10.86 -17.59 10.46
N PHE A 287 -9.95 -17.85 9.52
CA PHE A 287 -9.63 -16.94 8.43
C PHE A 287 -10.72 -16.89 7.35
N THR A 288 -11.62 -17.87 7.30
CA THR A 288 -12.82 -17.78 6.44
C THR A 288 -13.76 -16.67 6.92
N GLY A 289 -13.83 -16.42 8.24
CA GLY A 289 -14.56 -15.28 8.80
C GLY A 289 -13.94 -13.93 8.40
N ILE A 290 -12.61 -13.83 8.48
CA ILE A 290 -11.88 -12.64 7.99
C ILE A 290 -12.09 -12.47 6.48
N ALA A 291 -12.08 -13.56 5.72
CA ALA A 291 -12.32 -13.53 4.29
C ALA A 291 -13.76 -13.08 3.96
N ALA A 292 -14.76 -13.55 4.70
CA ALA A 292 -16.15 -13.12 4.56
C ALA A 292 -16.33 -11.62 4.88
N ALA A 293 -15.70 -11.12 5.94
CA ALA A 293 -15.66 -9.68 6.24
C ALA A 293 -14.98 -8.89 5.11
N GLY A 294 -13.87 -9.41 4.57
CA GLY A 294 -13.19 -8.85 3.40
C GLY A 294 -14.09 -8.81 2.16
N ILE A 295 -14.86 -9.87 1.88
CA ILE A 295 -15.86 -9.91 0.81
C ILE A 295 -16.89 -8.79 1.00
N ALA A 296 -17.43 -8.62 2.21
CA ALA A 296 -18.42 -7.58 2.50
C ALA A 296 -17.88 -6.16 2.23
N VAL A 297 -16.67 -5.86 2.72
CA VAL A 297 -15.99 -4.57 2.49
C VAL A 297 -15.70 -4.39 1.00
N GLN A 298 -15.25 -5.43 0.32
CA GLN A 298 -14.95 -5.39 -1.11
C GLN A 298 -16.21 -5.23 -1.97
N ILE A 299 -17.36 -5.77 -1.58
CA ILE A 299 -18.65 -5.51 -2.23
C ILE A 299 -19.00 -4.02 -2.12
N TYR A 300 -18.81 -3.42 -0.94
CA TYR A 300 -19.02 -1.98 -0.74
C TYR A 300 -18.12 -1.15 -1.68
N ILE A 301 -16.83 -1.44 -1.71
CA ILE A 301 -15.87 -0.76 -2.60
C ILE A 301 -16.21 -1.01 -4.07
N ALA A 302 -16.57 -2.24 -4.45
CA ALA A 302 -16.94 -2.60 -5.82
C ALA A 302 -18.19 -1.85 -6.29
N ARG A 303 -19.19 -1.65 -5.42
CA ARG A 303 -20.38 -0.84 -5.74
C ARG A 303 -20.04 0.63 -5.92
N TRP A 304 -19.16 1.19 -5.09
CA TRP A 304 -18.64 2.55 -5.28
C TRP A 304 -17.87 2.68 -6.59
N TYR A 305 -16.93 1.78 -6.86
CA TYR A 305 -16.12 1.76 -8.07
C TYR A 305 -16.96 1.54 -9.34
N GLY A 306 -17.99 0.69 -9.29
CA GLY A 306 -18.91 0.46 -10.41
C GLY A 306 -19.72 1.69 -10.79
N ARG A 307 -20.21 2.46 -9.80
CA ARG A 307 -20.88 3.75 -10.05
C ARG A 307 -19.95 4.74 -10.76
N MET A 308 -18.66 4.73 -10.41
CA MET A 308 -17.67 5.57 -11.07
C MET A 308 -17.43 5.15 -12.54
N LEU A 309 -17.36 3.86 -12.85
CA LEU A 309 -17.11 3.38 -14.22
C LEU A 309 -18.27 3.64 -15.19
N GLN A 310 -19.52 3.56 -14.71
CA GLN A 310 -20.71 3.85 -15.51
C GLN A 310 -20.76 5.31 -16.00
N SER A 311 -19.97 6.21 -15.40
CA SER A 311 -19.81 7.60 -15.83
C SER A 311 -18.84 7.81 -17.03
N GLY A 312 -18.24 6.73 -17.58
CA GLY A 312 -17.68 6.68 -18.94
C GLY A 312 -16.32 7.34 -19.23
N GLY A 313 -15.74 8.14 -18.32
CA GLY A 313 -14.54 8.95 -18.64
C GLY A 313 -13.17 8.27 -18.48
N TYR A 314 -13.05 7.20 -17.68
CA TYR A 314 -11.76 6.57 -17.34
C TYR A 314 -11.04 5.96 -18.56
N LEU A 315 -11.77 5.22 -19.40
CA LEU A 315 -11.23 4.54 -20.58
C LEU A 315 -10.64 5.51 -21.63
N ARG A 316 -11.15 6.76 -21.68
CA ARG A 316 -10.73 7.78 -22.64
C ARG A 316 -9.37 8.40 -22.29
N ARG A 317 -8.96 8.37 -21.01
CA ARG A 317 -7.69 8.93 -20.51
C ARG A 317 -6.51 7.97 -20.72
N GLN A 318 -6.73 6.66 -20.65
CA GLN A 318 -5.69 5.64 -20.85
C GLN A 318 -5.24 5.52 -22.33
N ALA A 319 -6.14 5.84 -23.26
CA ALA A 319 -5.85 5.84 -24.70
C ALA A 319 -4.95 7.03 -25.13
N ALA A 320 -5.07 8.18 -24.47
CA ALA A 320 -4.37 9.42 -24.84
C ALA A 320 -2.89 9.49 -24.39
N ALA A 321 -2.45 8.60 -23.49
CA ALA A 321 -1.10 8.61 -22.92
C ALA A 321 -0.10 7.65 -23.62
N ARG A 322 -0.51 7.00 -24.73
CA ARG A 322 0.34 6.05 -25.45
C ARG A 322 1.26 6.78 -26.43
N ARG A 323 2.44 7.19 -25.96
CA ARG A 323 3.57 7.50 -26.84
C ARG A 323 4.59 6.38 -26.76
N THR A 324 5.06 5.91 -27.92
CA THR A 324 6.13 4.90 -28.02
C THR A 324 7.48 5.60 -27.97
N PRO A 325 8.33 5.36 -26.97
CA PRO A 325 9.64 5.99 -26.89
C PRO A 325 10.53 5.53 -28.05
N ASN A 326 11.44 6.41 -28.48
CA ASN A 326 12.43 6.13 -29.52
C ASN A 326 13.24 4.84 -29.18
N PRO A 327 13.57 3.98 -30.17
CA PRO A 327 14.34 2.75 -29.99
C PRO A 327 15.59 2.85 -29.11
N ALA A 328 16.33 3.97 -29.14
CA ALA A 328 17.54 4.15 -28.32
C ALA A 328 17.21 4.29 -26.83
N LEU A 329 16.17 5.05 -26.49
CA LEU A 329 15.69 5.20 -25.12
C LEU A 329 15.03 3.91 -24.61
N ARG A 330 14.35 3.16 -25.48
CA ARG A 330 13.80 1.84 -25.16
C ARG A 330 14.87 0.85 -24.68
N LYS A 331 16.07 0.87 -25.29
CA LYS A 331 17.20 0.04 -24.84
C LYS A 331 17.70 0.44 -23.45
N LYS A 332 17.82 1.75 -23.17
CA LYS A 332 18.23 2.26 -21.86
C LYS A 332 17.21 1.92 -20.76
N ILE A 333 15.91 2.08 -21.06
CA ILE A 333 14.82 1.69 -20.16
C ILE A 333 14.83 0.18 -19.92
N ALA A 334 15.01 -0.64 -20.96
CA ALA A 334 15.09 -2.10 -20.82
C ALA A 334 16.26 -2.52 -19.91
N ALA A 335 17.44 -1.93 -20.09
CA ALA A 335 18.59 -2.20 -19.22
C ALA A 335 18.31 -1.84 -17.75
N ALA A 336 17.72 -0.66 -17.49
CA ALA A 336 17.34 -0.23 -16.14
C ALA A 336 16.29 -1.16 -15.51
N ILE A 337 15.30 -1.61 -16.29
CA ILE A 337 14.30 -2.58 -15.82
C ILE A 337 14.95 -3.92 -15.49
N THR A 338 15.87 -4.43 -16.31
CA THR A 338 16.57 -5.69 -16.02
C THR A 338 17.32 -5.62 -14.70
N ILE A 339 18.03 -4.52 -14.44
CA ILE A 339 18.72 -4.29 -13.16
C ILE A 339 17.71 -4.21 -12.02
N LEU A 340 16.60 -3.48 -12.20
CA LEU A 340 15.56 -3.37 -11.19
C LEU A 340 14.93 -4.73 -10.86
N ILE A 341 14.68 -5.57 -11.87
CA ILE A 341 14.19 -6.93 -11.71
C ILE A 341 15.17 -7.79 -10.92
N LEU A 342 16.47 -7.71 -11.22
CA LEU A 342 17.51 -8.40 -10.46
C LEU A 342 17.50 -7.98 -8.98
N LEU A 343 17.41 -6.68 -8.69
CA LEU A 343 17.37 -6.18 -7.32
C LEU A 343 16.09 -6.63 -6.58
N VAL A 344 14.94 -6.59 -7.26
CA VAL A 344 13.68 -7.12 -6.73
C VAL A 344 13.80 -8.61 -6.41
N PHE A 345 14.39 -9.39 -7.32
CA PHE A 345 14.62 -10.82 -7.16
C PHE A 345 15.46 -11.13 -5.92
N VAL A 346 16.64 -10.51 -5.81
CA VAL A 346 17.56 -10.72 -4.69
C VAL A 346 16.89 -10.40 -3.35
N ARG A 347 16.21 -9.26 -3.28
CA ARG A 347 15.47 -8.87 -2.10
C ARG A 347 14.36 -9.86 -1.76
N SER A 348 13.56 -10.26 -2.75
CA SER A 348 12.47 -11.22 -2.56
C SER A 348 12.99 -12.57 -2.05
N TRP A 349 14.16 -13.02 -2.50
CA TRP A 349 14.79 -14.24 -2.01
C TRP A 349 15.25 -14.13 -0.57
N TYR A 350 15.86 -13.00 -0.21
CA TYR A 350 16.25 -12.74 1.19
C TYR A 350 15.02 -12.67 2.10
N VAL A 351 13.96 -11.98 1.68
CA VAL A 351 12.71 -11.92 2.46
C VAL A 351 12.07 -13.31 2.55
N ALA A 352 12.12 -14.12 1.49
CA ALA A 352 11.63 -15.49 1.51
C ALA A 352 12.45 -16.40 2.43
N SER A 353 13.79 -16.27 2.48
CA SER A 353 14.62 -17.04 3.39
C SER A 353 14.28 -16.75 4.85
N ILE A 354 14.13 -15.47 5.20
CA ILE A 354 13.71 -15.06 6.55
C ILE A 354 12.28 -15.50 6.85
N GLY A 355 11.32 -15.12 6.01
CA GLY A 355 9.89 -15.34 6.26
C GLY A 355 9.43 -16.79 6.18
N SER A 356 10.09 -17.63 5.37
CA SER A 356 9.67 -19.03 5.17
C SER A 356 10.53 -20.05 5.92
N PHE A 357 11.82 -19.77 6.13
CA PHE A 357 12.76 -20.80 6.60
C PHE A 357 13.54 -20.44 7.87
N TYR A 358 13.66 -19.17 8.23
CA TYR A 358 14.49 -18.77 9.38
C TYR A 358 13.93 -19.20 10.73
N ALA A 359 12.62 -19.46 10.82
CA ALA A 359 12.03 -20.09 12.00
C ALA A 359 12.66 -21.48 12.27
N PHE A 360 12.98 -22.25 11.23
CA PHE A 360 13.70 -23.52 11.39
C PHE A 360 15.14 -23.28 11.85
N ASN A 361 15.82 -22.26 11.33
CA ASN A 361 17.17 -21.94 11.77
C ASN A 361 17.24 -21.57 13.26
N LEU A 362 16.24 -20.82 13.75
CA LEU A 362 16.12 -20.46 15.16
C LEU A 362 15.87 -21.69 16.06
N LYS A 363 15.07 -22.64 15.58
CA LYS A 363 14.85 -23.92 16.26
C LYS A 363 16.15 -24.73 16.33
N ASP A 364 16.86 -24.89 15.21
CA ASP A 364 18.06 -25.72 15.13
C ASP A 364 19.25 -25.10 15.88
N THR A 365 19.42 -23.78 15.81
CA THR A 365 20.60 -23.09 16.36
C THR A 365 20.44 -22.75 17.84
N PHE A 366 19.25 -22.34 18.27
CA PHE A 366 19.01 -21.85 19.64
C PHE A 366 18.06 -22.75 20.43
N ASN A 367 17.62 -23.88 19.86
CA ASN A 367 16.65 -24.79 20.48
C ASN A 367 15.35 -24.10 20.90
N LEU A 368 14.93 -23.09 20.14
CA LEU A 368 13.70 -22.34 20.40
C LEU A 368 12.46 -23.20 20.10
N SER A 369 11.38 -22.91 20.82
CA SER A 369 10.07 -23.43 20.48
C SER A 369 9.60 -22.83 19.14
N THR A 370 8.69 -23.53 18.43
CA THR A 370 8.02 -22.96 17.25
C THR A 370 7.32 -21.65 17.59
N GLU A 371 6.78 -21.54 18.80
CA GLU A 371 6.04 -20.38 19.28
C GLU A 371 6.93 -19.13 19.43
N ASP A 372 8.13 -19.32 19.95
CA ASP A 372 9.08 -18.23 20.18
C ASP A 372 9.80 -17.84 18.89
N ALA A 373 10.09 -18.80 18.01
CA ALA A 373 10.67 -18.51 16.70
C ALA A 373 9.79 -17.57 15.86
N GLN A 374 8.45 -17.65 15.98
CA GLN A 374 7.53 -16.75 15.28
C GLN A 374 7.64 -15.28 15.75
N ILE A 375 8.05 -15.02 16.99
CA ILE A 375 8.26 -13.65 17.48
C ILE A 375 9.38 -12.96 16.67
N TYR A 376 10.44 -13.70 16.32
CA TYR A 376 11.55 -13.16 15.52
C TYR A 376 11.11 -12.83 14.09
N ILE A 377 10.26 -13.66 13.49
CA ILE A 377 9.69 -13.41 12.17
C ILE A 377 8.75 -12.20 12.22
N PHE A 378 7.93 -12.08 13.28
CA PHE A 378 7.11 -10.90 13.55
C PHE A 378 7.97 -9.63 13.62
N LEU A 379 9.06 -9.62 14.39
CA LEU A 379 9.93 -8.45 14.52
C LEU A 379 10.50 -7.99 13.18
N PHE A 380 10.97 -8.92 12.34
CA PHE A 380 11.45 -8.62 10.99
C PHE A 380 10.36 -7.98 10.13
N LEU A 381 9.17 -8.60 10.06
CA LEU A 381 8.07 -8.14 9.21
C LEU A 381 7.45 -6.84 9.71
N ALA A 382 7.27 -6.68 11.03
CA ALA A 382 6.71 -5.48 11.64
C ALA A 382 7.64 -4.27 11.44
N ALA A 383 8.95 -4.45 11.67
CA ALA A 383 9.93 -3.42 11.37
C ALA A 383 9.97 -3.10 9.87
N GLY A 384 9.81 -4.11 8.99
CA GLY A 384 9.71 -3.90 7.56
C GLY A 384 8.43 -3.18 7.09
N ALA A 385 7.30 -3.36 7.78
CA ALA A 385 6.09 -2.57 7.54
C ALA A 385 6.33 -1.08 7.85
N LEU A 386 7.00 -0.78 8.98
CA LEU A 386 7.44 0.59 9.30
C LEU A 386 8.43 1.12 8.26
N GLY A 387 9.41 0.29 7.85
CA GLY A 387 10.36 0.63 6.80
C GLY A 387 9.65 1.02 5.50
N THR A 388 8.62 0.28 5.10
CA THR A 388 7.82 0.54 3.90
C THR A 388 7.05 1.87 3.98
N PHE A 389 6.50 2.18 5.17
CA PHE A 389 5.81 3.44 5.45
C PHE A 389 6.74 4.64 5.23
N PHE A 390 7.91 4.61 5.88
CA PHE A 390 8.90 5.69 5.81
C PHE A 390 9.67 5.73 4.50
N GLY A 391 9.80 4.60 3.80
CA GLY A 391 10.56 4.47 2.57
C GLY A 391 10.10 5.42 1.45
N GLY A 392 8.78 5.64 1.31
CA GLY A 392 8.22 6.58 0.34
C GLY A 392 8.66 8.03 0.60
N PRO A 393 8.29 8.62 1.75
CA PRO A 393 8.72 9.97 2.14
C PRO A 393 10.24 10.17 2.12
N LEU A 394 11.02 9.18 2.59
CA LEU A 394 12.47 9.23 2.56
C LEU A 394 13.02 9.22 1.12
N ALA A 395 12.45 8.41 0.23
CA ALA A 395 12.83 8.40 -1.18
C ALA A 395 12.48 9.70 -1.91
N ASP A 396 11.41 10.37 -1.54
CA ASP A 396 11.07 11.68 -2.10
C ASP A 396 12.07 12.77 -1.67
N ARG A 397 12.67 12.64 -0.47
CA ARG A 397 13.71 13.56 0.03
C ARG A 397 15.12 13.23 -0.47
N PHE A 398 15.50 11.96 -0.44
CA PHE A 398 16.89 11.52 -0.68
C PHE A 398 17.12 10.92 -2.08
N GLY A 399 16.06 10.75 -2.87
CA GLY A 399 16.07 10.15 -4.20
C GLY A 399 15.80 8.64 -4.16
N LYS A 400 15.02 8.17 -5.14
CA LYS A 400 14.51 6.78 -5.20
C LYS A 400 15.63 5.79 -5.44
N ARG A 401 16.58 6.10 -6.34
CA ARG A 401 17.77 5.26 -6.55
C ARG A 401 18.58 5.09 -5.27
N ASN A 402 18.80 6.17 -4.53
CA ASN A 402 19.61 6.15 -3.31
C ASN A 402 18.91 5.35 -2.21
N MET A 403 17.58 5.46 -2.11
CA MET A 403 16.80 4.68 -1.16
C MET A 403 16.83 3.18 -1.48
N ILE A 404 16.74 2.79 -2.76
CA ILE A 404 16.93 1.39 -3.19
C ILE A 404 18.33 0.90 -2.80
N PHE A 405 19.36 1.73 -3.01
CA PHE A 405 20.75 1.38 -2.70
C PHE A 405 20.93 1.16 -1.19
N LEU A 406 20.45 2.10 -0.37
CA LEU A 406 20.48 1.99 1.09
C LEU A 406 19.79 0.72 1.57
N SER A 407 18.64 0.37 0.99
CA SER A 407 17.89 -0.82 1.42
C SER A 407 18.67 -2.12 1.23
N MET A 408 19.46 -2.24 0.17
CA MET A 408 20.17 -3.47 -0.16
C MET A 408 21.60 -3.45 0.40
N ALA A 409 22.41 -2.48 -0.05
CA ALA A 409 23.81 -2.38 0.34
C ALA A 409 23.95 -1.97 1.81
N GLY A 410 23.05 -1.13 2.33
CA GLY A 410 23.05 -0.75 3.75
C GLY A 410 22.62 -1.89 4.69
N ALA A 411 21.78 -2.81 4.22
CA ALA A 411 21.42 -4.00 4.99
C ALA A 411 22.49 -5.11 4.94
N ALA A 412 23.34 -5.13 3.92
CA ALA A 412 24.35 -6.17 3.71
C ALA A 412 25.27 -6.45 4.91
N PRO A 413 25.92 -5.46 5.57
CA PRO A 413 26.77 -5.75 6.72
C PRO A 413 25.98 -6.37 7.88
N LEU A 414 24.74 -5.95 8.09
CA LEU A 414 23.88 -6.49 9.15
C LEU A 414 23.42 -7.92 8.81
N ALA A 415 23.07 -8.17 7.55
CA ALA A 415 22.73 -9.49 7.05
C ALA A 415 23.90 -10.46 7.23
N LEU A 416 25.12 -10.07 6.88
CA LEU A 416 26.33 -10.90 7.05
C LEU A 416 26.64 -11.22 8.52
N LEU A 417 26.30 -10.33 9.45
CA LEU A 417 26.48 -10.56 10.89
C LEU A 417 25.41 -11.50 11.47
N LEU A 418 24.21 -11.55 10.88
CA LEU A 418 23.06 -12.26 11.41
C LEU A 418 23.32 -13.75 11.73
N PRO A 419 23.97 -14.57 10.87
CA PRO A 419 24.19 -15.98 11.16
C PRO A 419 25.14 -16.26 12.34
N TYR A 420 25.89 -15.25 12.79
CA TYR A 420 26.87 -15.37 13.87
C TYR A 420 26.40 -14.70 15.17
N ALA A 421 25.21 -14.09 15.15
CA ALA A 421 24.66 -13.38 16.29
C ALA A 421 24.16 -14.34 17.36
N ASN A 422 24.19 -13.91 18.63
CA ASN A 422 23.47 -14.61 19.70
C ASN A 422 21.96 -14.31 19.62
N LEU A 423 21.18 -14.95 20.49
CA LEU A 423 19.72 -14.85 20.46
C LEU A 423 19.18 -13.42 20.61
N PHE A 424 19.78 -12.60 21.48
CA PHE A 424 19.40 -11.20 21.66
C PHE A 424 19.71 -10.37 20.41
N TRP A 425 20.94 -10.46 19.90
CA TRP A 425 21.36 -9.71 18.73
C TRP A 425 20.65 -10.17 17.45
N THR A 426 20.22 -11.42 17.38
CA THR A 426 19.38 -11.92 16.28
C THR A 426 18.07 -11.16 16.20
N ALA A 427 17.40 -10.89 17.33
CA ALA A 427 16.16 -10.10 17.36
C ALA A 427 16.40 -8.65 16.89
N VAL A 428 17.48 -8.03 17.37
CA VAL A 428 17.86 -6.66 17.03
C VAL A 428 18.22 -6.54 15.54
N LEU A 429 19.06 -7.44 15.04
CA LEU A 429 19.48 -7.45 13.64
C LEU A 429 18.29 -7.71 12.71
N LEU A 430 17.43 -8.68 13.00
CA LEU A 430 16.22 -8.92 12.20
C LEU A 430 15.32 -7.68 12.13
N SER A 431 15.14 -6.96 13.24
CA SER A 431 14.34 -5.73 13.26
C SER A 431 14.95 -4.65 12.35
N ILE A 432 16.26 -4.39 12.50
CA ILE A 432 16.95 -3.36 11.70
C ILE A 432 17.00 -3.76 10.21
N ILE A 433 17.34 -5.02 9.91
CA ILE A 433 17.38 -5.54 8.54
C ILE A 433 15.99 -5.46 7.91
N GLY A 434 14.94 -5.86 8.63
CA GLY A 434 13.56 -5.77 8.17
C GLY A 434 13.19 -4.35 7.78
N PHE A 435 13.44 -3.38 8.66
CA PHE A 435 13.21 -1.96 8.40
C PHE A 435 13.96 -1.47 7.15
N ILE A 436 15.26 -1.74 7.06
CA ILE A 436 16.10 -1.25 5.97
C ILE A 436 15.72 -1.94 4.64
N MET A 437 15.63 -3.27 4.61
CA MET A 437 15.37 -4.05 3.40
C MET A 437 14.00 -3.74 2.79
N LEU A 438 12.94 -3.67 3.59
CA LEU A 438 11.58 -3.45 3.09
C LEU A 438 11.29 -1.97 2.80
N SER A 439 12.14 -1.04 3.24
CA SER A 439 11.97 0.39 2.92
C SER A 439 12.00 0.71 1.42
N SER A 440 12.62 -0.13 0.59
CA SER A 440 12.60 0.04 -0.87
C SER A 440 11.39 -0.55 -1.57
N PHE A 441 10.44 -1.16 -0.85
CA PHE A 441 9.29 -1.84 -1.47
C PHE A 441 8.37 -0.90 -2.23
N SER A 442 7.88 0.13 -1.57
CA SER A 442 7.09 1.18 -2.22
C SER A 442 7.93 1.95 -3.26
N VAL A 443 9.21 2.17 -2.98
CA VAL A 443 10.13 2.94 -3.83
C VAL A 443 10.39 2.25 -5.17
N THR A 444 10.58 0.93 -5.17
CA THR A 444 10.87 0.15 -6.39
C THR A 444 9.70 0.19 -7.37
N VAL A 445 8.46 0.11 -6.86
CA VAL A 445 7.25 0.24 -7.67
C VAL A 445 7.18 1.64 -8.30
N VAL A 446 7.37 2.69 -7.50
CA VAL A 446 7.37 4.08 -7.98
C VAL A 446 8.49 4.32 -9.00
N TYR A 447 9.68 3.78 -8.76
CA TYR A 447 10.82 3.90 -9.66
C TYR A 447 10.54 3.23 -11.02
N ALA A 448 9.90 2.07 -11.02
CA ALA A 448 9.48 1.40 -12.26
C ALA A 448 8.41 2.21 -13.02
N GLN A 449 7.46 2.82 -12.31
CA GLN A 449 6.47 3.71 -12.92
C GLN A 449 7.11 4.93 -13.59
N MET A 450 8.23 5.45 -13.04
CA MET A 450 9.01 6.53 -13.66
C MET A 450 9.74 6.06 -14.92
N LEU A 451 10.19 4.81 -14.98
CA LEU A 451 10.83 4.22 -16.17
C LEU A 451 9.86 4.00 -17.34
N ILE A 452 8.58 3.71 -17.07
CA ILE A 452 7.54 3.54 -18.08
C ILE A 452 6.31 4.40 -17.72
N PRO A 453 6.36 5.72 -18.02
CA PRO A 453 5.22 6.61 -17.83
C PRO A 453 4.00 6.14 -18.63
N GLY A 454 2.79 6.32 -18.07
CA GLY A 454 1.52 6.03 -18.77
C GLY A 454 1.00 4.59 -18.68
N LYS A 455 1.77 3.63 -18.15
CA LYS A 455 1.33 2.24 -17.91
C LYS A 455 1.34 1.87 -16.42
N ILE A 456 0.86 2.77 -15.58
CA ILE A 456 0.98 2.69 -14.10
C ILE A 456 0.47 1.35 -13.56
N GLY A 457 -0.74 0.92 -13.94
CA GLY A 457 -1.33 -0.35 -13.46
C GLY A 457 -0.53 -1.58 -13.88
N THR A 458 -0.19 -1.68 -15.18
CA THR A 458 0.60 -2.80 -15.71
C THR A 458 1.99 -2.89 -15.09
N VAL A 459 2.67 -1.75 -14.91
CA VAL A 459 4.03 -1.72 -14.35
C VAL A 459 4.02 -2.04 -12.85
N SER A 460 3.04 -1.52 -12.12
CA SER A 460 2.87 -1.84 -10.70
C SER A 460 2.55 -3.33 -10.52
N GLY A 461 1.60 -3.87 -11.30
CA GLY A 461 1.26 -5.28 -11.29
C GLY A 461 2.43 -6.18 -11.72
N LEU A 462 3.24 -5.76 -12.69
CA LEU A 462 4.43 -6.50 -13.11
C LEU A 462 5.49 -6.55 -12.01
N ILE A 463 5.85 -5.42 -11.41
CA ILE A 463 6.92 -5.38 -10.39
C ILE A 463 6.47 -6.06 -9.10
N THR A 464 5.25 -5.81 -8.65
CA THR A 464 4.68 -6.46 -7.45
C THR A 464 4.48 -7.95 -7.70
N GLY A 465 3.88 -8.33 -8.83
CA GLY A 465 3.69 -9.73 -9.20
C GLY A 465 5.02 -10.46 -9.33
N LEU A 466 6.01 -9.88 -10.01
CA LEU A 466 7.34 -10.45 -10.14
C LEU A 466 8.04 -10.57 -8.77
N ALA A 467 7.90 -9.58 -7.88
CA ALA A 467 8.46 -9.66 -6.53
C ALA A 467 7.93 -10.89 -5.77
N PHE A 468 6.62 -11.13 -5.80
CA PHE A 468 6.02 -12.31 -5.16
C PHE A 468 6.44 -13.61 -5.86
N GLY A 469 6.33 -13.67 -7.19
CA GLY A 469 6.70 -14.87 -7.96
C GLY A 469 8.14 -15.28 -7.78
N MET A 470 9.06 -14.31 -7.77
CA MET A 470 10.48 -14.55 -7.48
C MET A 470 10.71 -14.98 -6.04
N GLY A 471 9.96 -14.46 -5.07
CA GLY A 471 9.99 -14.95 -3.69
C GLY A 471 9.58 -16.42 -3.59
N GLY A 472 8.53 -16.82 -4.32
CA GLY A 472 8.10 -18.22 -4.43
C GLY A 472 9.15 -19.13 -5.07
N LEU A 473 9.74 -18.70 -6.19
CA LEU A 473 10.83 -19.45 -6.84
C LEU A 473 12.04 -19.59 -5.91
N GLY A 474 12.38 -18.52 -5.20
CA GLY A 474 13.42 -18.53 -4.19
C GLY A 474 13.13 -19.52 -3.10
N ALA A 475 11.90 -19.54 -2.56
CA ALA A 475 11.54 -20.48 -1.52
C ALA A 475 11.64 -21.95 -1.97
N LEU A 476 11.31 -22.27 -3.23
CA LEU A 476 11.53 -23.59 -3.80
C LEU A 476 13.01 -23.96 -3.87
N VAL A 477 13.84 -23.07 -4.42
CA VAL A 477 15.30 -23.30 -4.53
C VAL A 477 15.93 -23.45 -3.15
N LEU A 478 15.58 -22.57 -2.21
CA LEU A 478 16.06 -22.61 -0.83
C LEU A 478 15.62 -23.89 -0.14
N GLY A 479 14.37 -24.33 -0.29
CA GLY A 479 13.89 -25.59 0.27
C GLY A 479 14.72 -26.80 -0.21
N ASN A 480 15.01 -26.87 -1.51
CA ASN A 480 15.88 -27.92 -2.07
C ASN A 480 17.30 -27.85 -1.52
N TRP A 481 17.87 -26.64 -1.40
CA TRP A 481 19.20 -26.46 -0.84
C TRP A 481 19.26 -26.81 0.64
N ILE A 482 18.19 -26.55 1.40
CA ILE A 482 18.12 -26.90 2.82
C ILE A 482 18.07 -28.42 3.00
N ASP A 483 17.34 -29.15 2.15
CA ASP A 483 17.32 -30.62 2.21
C ASP A 483 18.73 -31.23 1.94
N VAL A 484 19.56 -30.56 1.13
CA VAL A 484 20.90 -31.05 0.76
C VAL A 484 22.01 -30.56 1.70
N PHE A 485 22.01 -29.28 2.04
CA PHE A 485 23.09 -28.61 2.77
C PHE A 485 22.76 -28.31 4.23
N GLY A 486 21.49 -28.45 4.64
CA GLY A 486 21.00 -28.06 5.96
C GLY A 486 20.58 -26.60 6.05
N VAL A 487 19.85 -26.27 7.12
CA VAL A 487 19.24 -24.94 7.31
C VAL A 487 20.30 -23.85 7.51
N SER A 488 21.23 -24.04 8.46
CA SER A 488 22.20 -22.99 8.83
C SER A 488 23.15 -22.61 7.68
N PRO A 489 23.74 -23.54 6.91
CA PRO A 489 24.58 -23.17 5.76
C PRO A 489 23.81 -22.37 4.70
N VAL A 490 22.55 -22.72 4.44
CA VAL A 490 21.72 -21.97 3.48
C VAL A 490 21.38 -20.57 4.00
N MET A 491 21.10 -20.41 5.30
CA MET A 491 20.90 -19.08 5.90
C MET A 491 22.17 -18.22 5.82
N GLN A 492 23.35 -18.83 6.03
CA GLN A 492 24.63 -18.16 5.82
C GLN A 492 24.80 -17.73 4.36
N MET A 493 24.52 -18.59 3.37
CA MET A 493 24.56 -18.21 1.95
C MET A 493 23.60 -17.06 1.63
N CYS A 494 22.38 -17.08 2.17
CA CYS A 494 21.40 -16.01 1.98
C CYS A 494 21.88 -14.66 2.53
N SER A 495 22.70 -14.67 3.59
CA SER A 495 23.25 -13.43 4.18
C SER A 495 24.07 -12.58 3.20
N PHE A 496 24.62 -13.20 2.14
CA PHE A 496 25.40 -12.51 1.10
C PHE A 496 24.52 -11.89 0.01
N LEU A 497 23.24 -12.27 -0.10
CA LEU A 497 22.35 -11.77 -1.15
C LEU A 497 22.29 -10.24 -1.23
N PRO A 498 22.17 -9.48 -0.11
CA PRO A 498 22.06 -8.02 -0.18
C PRO A 498 23.30 -7.31 -0.77
N LEU A 499 24.47 -7.98 -0.86
CA LEU A 499 25.67 -7.44 -1.52
C LEU A 499 25.44 -7.14 -3.02
N ILE A 500 24.55 -7.90 -3.66
CA ILE A 500 24.15 -7.67 -5.06
C ILE A 500 23.46 -6.29 -5.20
N GLY A 501 23.01 -5.70 -4.09
CA GLY A 501 22.56 -4.31 -3.99
C GLY A 501 23.51 -3.27 -4.57
N ILE A 502 24.81 -3.57 -4.69
CA ILE A 502 25.79 -2.69 -5.33
C ILE A 502 25.44 -2.34 -6.78
N PHE A 503 24.73 -3.23 -7.50
CA PHE A 503 24.28 -2.96 -8.86
C PHE A 503 23.23 -1.84 -8.95
N THR A 504 22.69 -1.37 -7.83
CA THR A 504 21.84 -0.18 -7.81
C THR A 504 22.55 1.06 -8.36
N PHE A 505 23.89 1.14 -8.32
CA PHE A 505 24.63 2.24 -8.95
C PHE A 505 24.43 2.31 -10.47
N LEU A 506 24.09 1.18 -11.12
CA LEU A 506 23.79 1.11 -12.55
C LEU A 506 22.40 1.66 -12.89
N LEU A 507 21.53 1.86 -11.89
CA LEU A 507 20.24 2.48 -12.10
C LEU A 507 20.38 3.99 -12.39
N PRO A 508 19.60 4.54 -13.34
CA PRO A 508 19.58 5.98 -13.59
C PRO A 508 19.13 6.77 -12.35
N SER A 509 19.70 7.96 -12.16
CA SER A 509 19.25 8.85 -11.10
C SER A 509 17.88 9.45 -11.41
N ASP A 510 17.16 9.89 -10.37
CA ASP A 510 15.86 10.54 -10.50
C ASP A 510 15.92 11.75 -11.48
N LYS A 511 17.02 12.52 -11.46
CA LYS A 511 17.27 13.62 -12.41
C LYS A 511 17.40 13.14 -13.87
N LEU A 512 18.00 11.98 -14.10
CA LEU A 512 18.14 11.41 -15.43
C LEU A 512 16.80 10.86 -15.94
N LEU A 513 16.01 10.23 -15.06
CA LEU A 513 14.67 9.76 -15.38
C LEU A 513 13.73 10.91 -15.77
N ASN A 514 13.78 12.03 -15.04
CA ASN A 514 12.97 13.20 -15.39
C ASN A 514 13.36 13.78 -16.76
N ARG A 515 14.65 13.84 -17.07
CA ARG A 515 15.12 14.23 -18.41
C ARG A 515 14.62 13.28 -19.51
N TRP A 516 14.66 11.97 -19.29
CA TRP A 516 14.09 11.00 -20.24
C TRP A 516 12.57 11.18 -20.43
N ALA A 517 11.85 11.62 -19.39
CA ALA A 517 10.43 11.91 -19.49
C ALA A 517 10.17 13.20 -20.28
N GLU A 518 10.98 14.24 -20.07
CA GLU A 518 10.93 15.51 -20.81
C GLU A 518 11.30 15.33 -22.28
N GLU A 519 12.37 14.58 -22.59
CA GLU A 519 12.81 14.26 -23.96
C GLU A 519 11.75 13.47 -24.76
N ASN A 520 10.90 12.69 -24.09
CA ASN A 520 9.74 12.03 -24.72
C ASN A 520 8.51 12.97 -24.86
N GLY A 521 8.52 14.10 -24.17
CA GLY A 521 7.45 15.09 -24.14
C GLY A 521 7.66 16.26 -25.11
N SER A 522 8.92 16.58 -25.46
CA SER A 522 9.33 17.78 -26.18
C SER A 522 9.45 17.65 -27.71
N GLU A 523 8.87 16.64 -28.34
CA GLU A 523 8.69 16.59 -29.81
C GLU A 523 7.33 17.19 -30.23
N GLU A 524 7.04 18.40 -29.72
CA GLU A 524 6.09 19.38 -30.30
C GLU A 524 6.90 20.62 -30.69
#